data_AF-A0A4Y8RRR0-F1
#
_entry.id   AF-A0A4Y8RRR0-F1
#
_cell.length_a   1.000
_cell.length_b   1.000
_cell.length_c   1.000
_cell.angle_alpha   90.00
_cell.angle_beta   90.00
_cell.angle_gamma   90.00
#
_symmetry.space_group_name_H-M   'P 1'
#
loop_
_entity.id
_entity.type
_entity.pdbx_description
1 polymer ?
#
loop_
_entity_poly.entity_id
_entity_poly.type
_entity_poly.pdbx_seq_one_letter_code
_entity_poly.pdbx_strand_id
1 'polypeptide(L)'
;MSEEFVEVVRDGREARAEGQREEALAACLAAVETCPDDVSARLDVATELRELGRFAEAAAWLEPLVTADRPRPGARRQLAQIARAKGDHRCAGEMFEALALDMPDNVVAHIEAARSFLEIGDSAAFDRNLAAVLAIDPANDQAALLKARSLERAGEHLAALSLLEAELTRSEADGAEPNVETASSLIGLALRTGQIDRAEELLRSVRFSGPQQKARAAFLRSHLLRYRNRFLAAEAELRDAVRLAPRAVSYRLHLAEVRIVLGDLAAAEDDLAVAAEILSVNRGSSQSVMQDAHLRGFLALVARGPRASDRLLALLKGDGADRATGLTALVSRFPGHVPTSLALLRELRASGGLASHAPGPNAQIPREIFQFWDMAKPPADVAALMATWPATSPDHRYRCFDDESARAFLADGRNRDALDAFDSAAHPAMRADLFRLAYAFRRGGVYADADEASHMPLADIIPARGRLLLIIEETTGVLWNGFFAAEPRHPVIGRALSLACRRVLSREEGNVWSLTGPPILATAVTQLLAEQPEIAGGVSLHAKSATRHWLSTGHDCAYKRDESNWKNATRPDDVYRAPPR
;
A
#
# COMPACT_ATOMS: atom_id res chain seq x y z
N MET A 1 -25.71 7.89 48.13
CA MET A 1 -24.68 6.97 47.63
C MET A 1 -24.12 6.25 48.84
N SER A 2 -24.22 4.92 48.88
CA SER A 2 -23.64 4.11 49.97
C SER A 2 -22.12 4.11 49.88
N GLU A 3 -21.43 3.93 51.02
CA GLU A 3 -19.96 3.76 51.05
C GLU A 3 -19.53 2.56 50.18
N GLU A 4 -20.32 1.49 50.21
CA GLU A 4 -20.16 0.29 49.38
C GLU A 4 -20.18 0.58 47.87
N PHE A 5 -21.06 1.48 47.38
CA PHE A 5 -21.06 1.85 45.96
C PHE A 5 -19.78 2.61 45.57
N VAL A 6 -19.31 3.50 46.43
CA VAL A 6 -18.10 4.29 46.17
C VAL A 6 -16.86 3.39 46.14
N GLU A 7 -16.81 2.40 47.04
CA GLU A 7 -15.75 1.39 47.10
C GLU A 7 -15.71 0.54 45.83
N VAL A 8 -16.84 -0.06 45.44
CA VAL A 8 -16.92 -0.92 44.25
C VAL A 8 -16.59 -0.15 42.95
N VAL A 9 -17.02 1.11 42.83
CA VAL A 9 -16.66 1.97 41.67
C VAL A 9 -15.17 2.30 41.65
N ARG A 10 -14.54 2.51 42.81
CA ARG A 10 -13.09 2.74 42.89
C ARG A 10 -12.34 1.48 42.47
N ASP A 11 -12.71 0.32 43.01
CA ASP A 11 -12.05 -0.95 42.72
C ASP A 11 -12.17 -1.29 41.22
N GLY A 12 -13.32 -1.03 40.59
CA GLY A 12 -13.47 -1.17 39.14
C GLY A 12 -12.58 -0.25 38.32
N ARG A 13 -12.32 0.98 38.78
CA ARG A 13 -11.38 1.91 38.13
C ARG A 13 -9.92 1.47 38.29
N GLU A 14 -9.58 0.91 39.45
CA GLU A 14 -8.25 0.37 39.72
C GLU A 14 -7.96 -0.86 38.85
N ALA A 15 -8.86 -1.85 38.84
CA ALA A 15 -8.77 -3.03 37.98
C ALA A 15 -8.68 -2.64 36.49
N ARG A 16 -9.44 -1.61 36.06
CA ARG A 16 -9.36 -1.05 34.70
C ARG A 16 -7.99 -0.44 34.41
N ALA A 17 -7.39 0.26 35.37
CA ALA A 17 -6.06 0.85 35.23
C ALA A 17 -4.95 -0.22 35.16
N GLU A 18 -5.14 -1.34 35.84
CA GLU A 18 -4.24 -2.50 35.83
C GLU A 18 -4.46 -3.43 34.61
N GLY A 19 -5.52 -3.19 33.83
CA GLY A 19 -5.86 -3.97 32.64
C GLY A 19 -6.56 -5.29 32.94
N GLN A 20 -7.00 -5.52 34.18
CA GLN A 20 -7.79 -6.67 34.61
C GLN A 20 -9.27 -6.47 34.24
N ARG A 21 -9.57 -6.67 32.95
CA ARG A 21 -10.89 -6.33 32.38
C ARG A 21 -12.06 -7.14 32.93
N GLU A 22 -11.86 -8.41 33.24
CA GLU A 22 -12.90 -9.25 33.87
C GLU A 22 -13.17 -8.83 35.32
N GLU A 23 -12.14 -8.42 36.07
CA GLU A 23 -12.29 -7.92 37.45
C GLU A 23 -12.96 -6.54 37.45
N ALA A 24 -12.59 -5.67 36.51
CA ALA A 24 -13.27 -4.40 36.29
C ALA A 24 -14.76 -4.61 35.93
N LEU A 25 -15.08 -5.59 35.09
CA LEU A 25 -16.46 -5.94 34.76
C LEU A 25 -17.23 -6.43 36.00
N ALA A 26 -16.64 -7.30 36.82
CA ALA A 26 -17.26 -7.79 38.04
C ALA A 26 -17.58 -6.64 39.02
N ALA A 27 -16.65 -5.70 39.20
CA ALA A 27 -16.87 -4.51 40.00
C ALA A 27 -17.99 -3.62 39.40
N CYS A 28 -18.01 -3.41 38.08
CA CYS A 28 -19.08 -2.64 37.44
C CYS A 28 -20.46 -3.29 37.62
N LEU A 29 -20.55 -4.63 37.56
CA LEU A 29 -21.79 -5.36 37.82
C LEU A 29 -22.26 -5.20 39.27
N ALA A 30 -21.34 -5.33 40.24
CA ALA A 30 -21.65 -5.08 41.65
C ALA A 30 -22.10 -3.63 41.91
N ALA A 31 -21.54 -2.64 41.20
CA ALA A 31 -21.99 -1.25 41.29
C ALA A 31 -23.45 -1.08 40.80
N VAL A 32 -23.84 -1.81 39.75
CA VAL A 32 -25.24 -1.85 39.26
C VAL A 32 -26.15 -2.56 40.27
N GLU A 33 -25.70 -3.61 40.93
CA GLU A 33 -26.50 -4.29 41.98
C GLU A 33 -26.79 -3.37 43.17
N THR A 34 -25.78 -2.61 43.61
CA THR A 34 -25.92 -1.64 44.72
C THR A 34 -26.74 -0.41 44.32
N CYS A 35 -26.70 0.00 43.05
CA CYS A 35 -27.48 1.13 42.53
C CYS A 35 -28.03 0.85 41.11
N PRO A 36 -29.18 0.15 40.98
CA PRO A 36 -29.71 -0.31 39.69
C PRO A 36 -30.07 0.81 38.69
N ASP A 37 -30.41 1.99 39.20
CA ASP A 37 -30.78 3.16 38.40
C ASP A 37 -29.55 3.98 37.95
N ASP A 38 -28.34 3.61 38.37
CA ASP A 38 -27.12 4.34 38.00
C ASP A 38 -26.75 4.07 36.52
N VAL A 39 -26.99 5.08 35.69
CA VAL A 39 -26.70 5.03 34.26
C VAL A 39 -25.19 4.93 34.00
N SER A 40 -24.34 5.52 34.84
CA SER A 40 -22.89 5.47 34.65
C SER A 40 -22.36 4.05 34.84
N ALA A 41 -22.79 3.37 35.90
CA ALA A 41 -22.42 1.99 36.19
C ALA A 41 -22.83 1.05 35.03
N ARG A 42 -24.04 1.24 34.46
CA ARG A 42 -24.49 0.49 33.28
C ARG A 42 -23.64 0.77 32.03
N LEU A 43 -23.23 2.02 31.82
CA LEU A 43 -22.32 2.40 30.72
C LEU A 43 -20.90 1.85 30.93
N ASP A 44 -20.45 1.72 32.17
CA ASP A 44 -19.16 1.12 32.52
C ASP A 44 -19.18 -0.40 32.28
N VAL A 45 -20.25 -1.11 32.66
CA VAL A 45 -20.46 -2.54 32.32
C VAL A 45 -20.37 -2.75 30.79
N ALA A 46 -21.10 -1.94 30.02
CA ALA A 46 -21.06 -2.04 28.56
C ALA A 46 -19.67 -1.72 27.97
N THR A 47 -18.92 -0.80 28.60
CA THR A 47 -17.54 -0.49 28.20
C THR A 47 -16.64 -1.69 28.36
N GLU A 48 -16.66 -2.35 29.53
CA GLU A 48 -15.81 -3.52 29.76
C GLU A 48 -16.21 -4.70 28.87
N LEU A 49 -17.50 -4.97 28.71
CA LEU A 49 -17.98 -6.01 27.78
C LEU A 49 -17.53 -5.74 26.34
N ARG A 50 -17.56 -4.48 25.88
CA ARG A 50 -17.06 -4.10 24.55
C ARG A 50 -15.55 -4.32 24.41
N GLU A 51 -14.76 -3.94 25.41
CA GLU A 51 -13.30 -4.14 25.41
C GLU A 51 -12.93 -5.65 25.49
N LEU A 52 -13.78 -6.47 26.11
CA LEU A 52 -13.68 -7.93 26.12
C LEU A 52 -14.19 -8.60 24.82
N GLY A 53 -14.72 -7.83 23.86
CA GLY A 53 -15.30 -8.35 22.62
C GLY A 53 -16.68 -9.01 22.78
N ARG A 54 -17.28 -8.94 23.98
CA ARG A 54 -18.62 -9.46 24.32
C ARG A 54 -19.71 -8.49 23.85
N PHE A 55 -19.71 -8.23 22.54
CA PHE A 55 -20.49 -7.13 21.95
C PHE A 55 -22.01 -7.30 22.05
N ALA A 56 -22.53 -8.54 22.01
CA ALA A 56 -23.96 -8.80 22.13
C ALA A 56 -24.45 -8.46 23.55
N GLU A 57 -23.69 -8.85 24.57
CA GLU A 57 -23.98 -8.53 25.96
C GLU A 57 -23.87 -7.02 26.20
N ALA A 58 -22.81 -6.38 25.69
CA ALA A 58 -22.67 -4.93 25.77
C ALA A 58 -23.88 -4.20 25.16
N ALA A 59 -24.36 -4.64 24.00
CA ALA A 59 -25.53 -4.04 23.35
C ALA A 59 -26.81 -4.19 24.20
N ALA A 60 -27.04 -5.37 24.79
CA ALA A 60 -28.20 -5.62 25.65
C ALA A 60 -28.26 -4.68 26.87
N TRP A 61 -27.11 -4.28 27.42
CA TRP A 61 -27.04 -3.29 28.50
C TRP A 61 -27.39 -1.87 28.05
N LEU A 62 -27.11 -1.53 26.78
CA LEU A 62 -27.23 -0.19 26.23
C LEU A 62 -28.56 0.10 25.54
N GLU A 63 -29.17 -0.89 24.87
CA GLU A 63 -30.43 -0.75 24.12
C GLU A 63 -31.55 -0.10 24.95
N PRO A 64 -31.83 -0.53 26.21
CA PRO A 64 -32.86 0.09 27.03
C PRO A 64 -32.59 1.57 27.35
N LEU A 65 -31.31 1.98 27.37
CA LEU A 65 -30.91 3.37 27.64
C LEU A 65 -31.08 4.29 26.42
N VAL A 66 -31.17 3.72 25.22
CA VAL A 66 -31.44 4.46 23.98
C VAL A 66 -32.93 4.56 23.68
N THR A 67 -33.72 3.56 24.09
CA THR A 67 -35.18 3.53 23.87
C THR A 67 -36.00 4.11 25.03
N ALA A 68 -35.37 4.53 26.13
CA ALA A 68 -36.05 5.15 27.26
C ALA A 68 -36.67 6.52 26.89
N ASP A 69 -37.68 6.95 27.65
CA ASP A 69 -38.34 8.27 27.51
C ASP A 69 -37.35 9.45 27.47
N ARG A 70 -36.20 9.30 28.15
CA ARG A 70 -35.05 10.19 28.05
C ARG A 70 -33.84 9.39 27.54
N PRO A 71 -33.63 9.33 26.20
CA PRO A 71 -32.50 8.64 25.61
C PRO A 71 -31.18 9.16 26.17
N ARG A 72 -30.23 8.26 26.42
CA ARG A 72 -28.90 8.61 26.95
C ARG A 72 -27.88 8.72 25.81
N PRO A 73 -27.35 9.92 25.50
CA PRO A 73 -26.38 10.11 24.41
C PRO A 73 -25.14 9.22 24.53
N GLY A 74 -24.67 9.00 25.77
CA GLY A 74 -23.54 8.11 26.05
C GLY A 74 -23.78 6.66 25.65
N ALA A 75 -25.02 6.16 25.74
CA ALA A 75 -25.38 4.81 25.35
C ALA A 75 -25.42 4.65 23.84
N ARG A 76 -26.02 5.62 23.12
CA ARG A 76 -26.02 5.64 21.64
C ARG A 76 -24.61 5.68 21.06
N ARG A 77 -23.72 6.49 21.65
CA ARG A 77 -22.30 6.54 21.28
C ARG A 77 -21.63 5.17 21.40
N GLN A 78 -21.86 4.44 22.50
CA GLN A 78 -21.27 3.11 22.68
C GLN A 78 -21.87 2.06 21.74
N LEU A 79 -23.18 2.10 21.47
CA LEU A 79 -23.80 1.23 20.46
C LEU A 79 -23.22 1.49 19.07
N ALA A 80 -23.00 2.75 18.68
CA ALA A 80 -22.36 3.11 17.43
C ALA A 80 -20.91 2.57 17.35
N GLN A 81 -20.16 2.65 18.45
CA GLN A 81 -18.81 2.06 18.54
C GLN A 81 -18.84 0.53 18.42
N ILE A 82 -19.84 -0.14 19.00
CA ILE A 82 -20.05 -1.59 18.86
C ILE A 82 -20.39 -1.95 17.40
N ALA A 83 -21.32 -1.23 16.77
CA ALA A 83 -21.69 -1.44 15.38
C ALA A 83 -20.46 -1.34 14.47
N ARG A 84 -19.64 -0.28 14.65
CA ARG A 84 -18.37 -0.12 13.93
C ARG A 84 -17.38 -1.24 14.20
N ALA A 85 -17.23 -1.69 15.45
CA ALA A 85 -16.35 -2.79 15.81
C ALA A 85 -16.78 -4.13 15.15
N LYS A 86 -18.07 -4.30 14.90
CA LYS A 86 -18.62 -5.44 14.13
C LYS A 86 -18.50 -5.26 12.60
N GLY A 87 -17.99 -4.12 12.12
CA GLY A 87 -17.90 -3.78 10.70
C GLY A 87 -19.19 -3.19 10.11
N ASP A 88 -20.23 -2.97 10.92
CA ASP A 88 -21.46 -2.29 10.47
C ASP A 88 -21.28 -0.76 10.55
N HIS A 89 -20.49 -0.26 9.59
CA HIS A 89 -20.16 1.15 9.47
C HIS A 89 -21.37 2.02 9.09
N ARG A 90 -22.37 1.46 8.40
CA ARG A 90 -23.60 2.20 8.06
C ARG A 90 -24.42 2.47 9.31
N CYS A 91 -24.72 1.42 10.09
CA CYS A 91 -25.45 1.57 11.35
C CYS A 91 -24.70 2.50 12.32
N ALA A 92 -23.37 2.36 12.42
CA ALA A 92 -22.55 3.24 13.24
C ALA A 92 -22.68 4.72 12.82
N GLY A 93 -22.58 5.00 11.52
CA GLY A 93 -22.72 6.35 10.97
C GLY A 93 -24.09 6.97 11.28
N GLU A 94 -25.17 6.23 11.05
CA GLU A 94 -26.55 6.67 11.34
C GLU A 94 -26.77 6.94 12.85
N MET A 95 -26.21 6.10 13.73
CA MET A 95 -26.28 6.33 15.18
C MET A 95 -25.50 7.58 15.62
N PHE A 96 -24.35 7.86 15.00
CA PHE A 96 -23.60 9.09 15.25
C PHE A 96 -24.28 10.33 14.67
N GLU A 97 -24.93 10.24 13.51
CA GLU A 97 -25.78 11.33 12.98
C GLU A 97 -26.96 11.62 13.92
N ALA A 98 -27.65 10.58 14.40
CA ALA A 98 -28.72 10.74 15.38
C ALA A 98 -28.21 11.37 16.70
N LEU A 99 -26.99 11.03 17.11
CA LEU A 99 -26.34 11.67 18.26
C LEU A 99 -26.05 13.17 18.01
N ALA A 100 -25.64 13.51 16.78
CA ALA A 100 -25.37 14.89 16.38
C ALA A 100 -26.67 15.70 16.20
N LEU A 101 -27.77 15.09 15.77
CA LEU A 101 -29.07 15.76 15.71
C LEU A 101 -29.59 16.16 17.10
N ASP A 102 -29.41 15.28 18.10
CA ASP A 102 -29.80 15.56 19.49
C ASP A 102 -28.88 16.61 20.15
N MET A 103 -27.64 16.75 19.66
CA MET A 103 -26.64 17.70 20.14
C MET A 103 -25.92 18.36 18.95
N PRO A 104 -26.55 19.36 18.29
CA PRO A 104 -26.05 19.91 17.03
C PRO A 104 -24.62 20.46 17.08
N ASP A 105 -24.18 20.97 18.23
CA ASP A 105 -22.83 21.51 18.42
C ASP A 105 -21.77 20.43 18.73
N ASN A 106 -22.16 19.15 18.73
CA ASN A 106 -21.25 18.04 19.03
C ASN A 106 -20.39 17.66 17.82
N VAL A 107 -19.31 18.40 17.63
CA VAL A 107 -18.30 18.16 16.59
C VAL A 107 -17.82 16.71 16.56
N VAL A 108 -17.62 16.08 17.73
CA VAL A 108 -17.13 14.70 17.82
C VAL A 108 -18.12 13.72 17.20
N ALA A 109 -19.43 13.91 17.40
CA ALA A 109 -20.45 13.05 16.80
C ALA A 109 -20.41 13.13 15.27
N HIS A 110 -20.30 14.33 14.70
CA HIS A 110 -20.16 14.51 13.25
C HIS A 110 -18.86 13.93 12.70
N ILE A 111 -17.72 14.08 13.40
CA ILE A 111 -16.45 13.46 13.02
C ILE A 111 -16.55 11.93 12.99
N GLU A 112 -17.19 11.33 14.00
CA GLU A 112 -17.34 9.87 14.08
C GLU A 112 -18.34 9.33 13.03
N ALA A 113 -19.39 10.10 12.71
CA ALA A 113 -20.29 9.82 11.60
C ALA A 113 -19.54 9.86 10.25
N ALA A 114 -18.84 10.97 9.97
CA ALA A 114 -18.05 11.13 8.75
C ALA A 114 -17.03 9.99 8.59
N ARG A 115 -16.31 9.64 9.66
CA ARG A 115 -15.37 8.50 9.64
C ARG A 115 -16.05 7.20 9.23
N SER A 116 -17.26 6.93 9.74
CA SER A 116 -17.99 5.69 9.45
C SER A 116 -18.51 5.66 8.01
N PHE A 117 -19.01 6.79 7.49
CA PHE A 117 -19.44 6.89 6.09
C PHE A 117 -18.28 6.85 5.09
N LEU A 118 -17.11 7.39 5.47
CA LEU A 118 -15.89 7.27 4.68
C LEU A 118 -15.52 5.80 4.45
N GLU A 119 -15.66 4.95 5.48
CA GLU A 119 -15.33 3.52 5.40
C GLU A 119 -16.15 2.77 4.34
N ILE A 120 -17.42 3.15 4.15
CA ILE A 120 -18.33 2.53 3.17
C ILE A 120 -18.41 3.28 1.84
N GLY A 121 -17.66 4.38 1.68
CA GLY A 121 -17.68 5.20 0.47
C GLY A 121 -18.98 5.97 0.24
N ASP A 122 -19.76 6.25 1.28
CA ASP A 122 -20.96 7.08 1.18
C ASP A 122 -20.56 8.57 1.19
N SER A 123 -20.09 9.06 0.04
CA SER A 123 -19.54 10.42 -0.10
C SER A 123 -20.56 11.50 0.28
N ALA A 124 -21.84 11.28 0.01
CA ALA A 124 -22.88 12.25 0.33
C ALA A 124 -23.05 12.40 1.84
N ALA A 125 -23.13 11.30 2.60
CA ALA A 125 -23.21 11.35 4.06
C ALA A 125 -21.90 11.83 4.70
N PHE A 126 -20.76 11.44 4.15
CA PHE A 126 -19.45 11.93 4.55
C PHE A 126 -19.35 13.47 4.44
N ASP A 127 -19.63 14.02 3.26
CA ASP A 127 -19.48 15.47 3.01
C ASP A 127 -20.48 16.29 3.83
N ARG A 128 -21.72 15.80 4.05
CA ARG A 128 -22.70 16.48 4.92
C ARG A 128 -22.19 16.61 6.36
N ASN A 129 -21.68 15.53 6.94
CA ASN A 129 -21.17 15.56 8.32
C ASN A 129 -19.92 16.41 8.43
N LEU A 130 -19.05 16.36 7.43
CA LEU A 130 -17.84 17.19 7.42
C LEU A 130 -18.18 18.68 7.30
N ALA A 131 -19.18 19.03 6.47
CA ALA A 131 -19.67 20.40 6.36
C ALA A 131 -20.27 20.92 7.68
N ALA A 132 -20.96 20.06 8.43
CA ALA A 132 -21.47 20.41 9.77
C ALA A 132 -20.33 20.71 10.76
N VAL A 133 -19.25 19.90 10.75
CA VAL A 133 -18.05 20.18 11.56
C VAL A 133 -17.46 21.54 11.20
N LEU A 134 -17.24 21.80 9.92
CA LEU A 134 -16.59 23.03 9.44
C LEU A 134 -17.48 24.27 9.62
N ALA A 135 -18.80 24.12 9.74
CA ALA A 135 -19.70 25.21 10.08
C ALA A 135 -19.57 25.64 11.55
N ILE A 136 -19.23 24.70 12.45
CA ILE A 136 -19.04 24.95 13.89
C ILE A 136 -17.59 25.39 14.15
N ASP A 137 -16.63 24.67 13.56
CA ASP A 137 -15.19 24.90 13.69
C ASP A 137 -14.54 24.85 12.29
N PRO A 138 -14.44 26.01 11.61
CA PRO A 138 -13.81 26.10 10.29
C PRO A 138 -12.34 25.68 10.25
N ALA A 139 -11.69 25.60 11.41
CA ALA A 139 -10.26 25.35 11.58
C ALA A 139 -9.96 23.94 12.15
N ASN A 140 -10.88 22.99 11.96
CA ASN A 140 -10.81 21.68 12.59
C ASN A 140 -9.82 20.71 11.91
N ASP A 141 -8.71 20.42 12.58
CA ASP A 141 -7.68 19.46 12.14
C ASP A 141 -8.24 18.08 11.75
N GLN A 142 -9.19 17.55 12.53
CA GLN A 142 -9.73 16.21 12.29
C GLN A 142 -10.60 16.18 11.03
N ALA A 143 -11.32 17.27 10.75
CA ALA A 143 -12.06 17.43 9.50
C ALA A 143 -11.10 17.49 8.30
N ALA A 144 -10.02 18.29 8.39
CA ALA A 144 -9.00 18.35 7.35
C ALA A 144 -8.35 16.97 7.08
N LEU A 145 -7.99 16.24 8.15
CA LEU A 145 -7.46 14.89 8.06
C LEU A 145 -8.42 13.90 7.41
N LEU A 146 -9.72 13.93 7.75
CA LEU A 146 -10.72 13.08 7.12
C LEU A 146 -10.91 13.43 5.64
N LYS A 147 -10.91 14.72 5.28
CA LYS A 147 -10.99 15.13 3.87
C LYS A 147 -9.78 14.67 3.07
N ALA A 148 -8.57 14.84 3.62
CA ALA A 148 -7.35 14.35 3.01
C ALA A 148 -7.41 12.83 2.76
N ARG A 149 -7.87 12.04 3.75
CA ARG A 149 -8.07 10.58 3.57
C ARG A 149 -9.09 10.24 2.49
N SER A 150 -10.17 11.03 2.36
CA SER A 150 -11.14 10.85 1.27
C SER A 150 -10.51 11.10 -0.10
N LEU A 151 -9.70 12.16 -0.22
CA LEU A 151 -8.95 12.45 -1.44
C LEU A 151 -7.93 11.35 -1.75
N GLU A 152 -7.25 10.80 -0.74
CA GLU A 152 -6.35 9.66 -0.90
C GLU A 152 -7.07 8.41 -1.42
N ARG A 153 -8.27 8.10 -0.89
CA ARG A 153 -9.10 6.99 -1.38
C ARG A 153 -9.56 7.20 -2.83
N ALA A 154 -9.76 8.44 -3.24
CA ALA A 154 -10.05 8.81 -4.63
C ALA A 154 -8.80 8.84 -5.53
N GLY A 155 -7.60 8.58 -4.99
CA GLY A 155 -6.34 8.64 -5.73
C GLY A 155 -5.77 10.06 -5.91
N GLU A 156 -6.43 11.09 -5.38
CA GLU A 156 -6.09 12.51 -5.48
C GLU A 156 -5.01 12.92 -4.45
N HIS A 157 -3.87 12.22 -4.45
CA HIS A 157 -2.79 12.41 -3.47
C HIS A 157 -2.21 13.82 -3.44
N LEU A 158 -2.12 14.50 -4.59
CA LEU A 158 -1.61 15.87 -4.68
C LEU A 158 -2.62 16.87 -4.09
N ALA A 159 -3.92 16.65 -4.29
CA ALA A 159 -4.96 17.47 -3.67
C ALA A 159 -4.98 17.27 -2.14
N ALA A 160 -4.86 16.02 -1.68
CA ALA A 160 -4.76 15.70 -0.26
C ALA A 160 -3.54 16.39 0.39
N LEU A 161 -2.40 16.38 -0.29
CA LEU A 161 -1.19 17.06 0.14
C LEU A 161 -1.42 18.57 0.25
N SER A 162 -1.90 19.21 -0.82
CA SER A 162 -2.13 20.65 -0.85
C SER A 162 -3.10 21.11 0.24
N LEU A 163 -4.13 20.31 0.53
CA LEU A 163 -5.09 20.58 1.60
C LEU A 163 -4.42 20.58 2.99
N LEU A 164 -3.59 19.57 3.29
CA LEU A 164 -2.89 19.52 4.58
C LEU A 164 -1.75 20.55 4.70
N GLU A 165 -1.13 20.94 3.58
CA GLU A 165 -0.15 22.03 3.58
C GLU A 165 -0.80 23.36 3.94
N ALA A 166 -1.94 23.69 3.31
CA ALA A 166 -2.68 24.90 3.60
C ALA A 166 -3.11 24.95 5.08
N GLU A 167 -3.54 23.82 5.62
CA GLU A 167 -3.94 23.70 7.02
C GLU A 167 -2.76 23.92 7.98
N LEU A 168 -1.61 23.31 7.69
CA LEU A 168 -0.40 23.49 8.49
C LEU A 168 0.07 24.95 8.44
N THR A 169 0.12 25.58 7.27
CA THR A 169 0.51 26.99 7.12
C THR A 169 -0.43 27.92 7.89
N ARG A 170 -1.73 27.65 7.88
CA ARG A 170 -2.71 28.41 8.66
C ARG A 170 -2.47 28.26 10.16
N SER A 171 -2.31 27.03 10.64
CA SER A 171 -2.00 26.75 12.07
C SER A 171 -0.71 27.45 12.53
N GLU A 172 0.34 27.44 11.70
CA GLU A 172 1.60 28.12 11.98
C GLU A 172 1.43 29.65 12.05
N ALA A 173 0.63 30.23 11.14
CA ALA A 173 0.32 31.66 11.13
C ALA A 173 -0.46 32.10 12.40
N ASP A 174 -1.31 31.21 12.92
CA ASP A 174 -2.05 31.40 14.18
C ASP A 174 -1.16 31.17 15.43
N GLY A 175 0.11 30.80 15.26
CA GLY A 175 1.07 30.54 16.34
C GLY A 175 0.85 29.21 17.06
N ALA A 176 0.05 28.30 16.50
CA ALA A 176 -0.20 26.98 17.07
C ALA A 176 0.92 26.00 16.67
N GLU A 177 1.29 25.10 17.60
CA GLU A 177 2.20 24.01 17.28
C GLU A 177 1.55 23.04 16.28
N PRO A 178 2.28 22.56 15.25
CA PRO A 178 1.77 21.59 14.30
C PRO A 178 1.20 20.34 14.97
N ASN A 179 -0.06 20.03 14.67
CA ASN A 179 -0.68 18.80 15.11
C ASN A 179 0.10 17.58 14.57
N VAL A 180 0.55 16.70 15.47
CA VAL A 180 1.39 15.55 15.12
C VAL A 180 0.69 14.59 14.14
N GLU A 181 -0.63 14.43 14.21
CA GLU A 181 -1.37 13.57 13.28
C GLU A 181 -1.47 14.19 11.88
N THR A 182 -1.78 15.48 11.81
CA THR A 182 -1.79 16.28 10.57
C THR A 182 -0.42 16.24 9.92
N ALA A 183 0.63 16.57 10.67
CA ALA A 183 2.01 16.54 10.20
C ALA A 183 2.45 15.14 9.76
N SER A 184 2.11 14.08 10.51
CA SER A 184 2.44 12.70 10.12
C SER A 184 1.78 12.29 8.80
N SER A 185 0.53 12.71 8.59
CA SER A 185 -0.22 12.43 7.36
C SER A 185 0.38 13.20 6.19
N LEU A 186 0.73 14.47 6.40
CA LEU A 186 1.41 15.32 5.42
C LEU A 186 2.79 14.77 5.04
N ILE A 187 3.62 14.34 6.01
CA ILE A 187 4.91 13.68 5.76
C ILE A 187 4.71 12.42 4.90
N GLY A 188 3.73 11.59 5.25
CA GLY A 188 3.40 10.38 4.49
C GLY A 188 3.00 10.69 3.04
N LEU A 189 2.19 11.72 2.83
CA LEU A 189 1.80 12.21 1.51
C LEU A 189 3.00 12.77 0.74
N ALA A 190 3.82 13.62 1.36
CA ALA A 190 5.02 14.21 0.77
C ALA A 190 5.99 13.12 0.31
N LEU A 191 6.22 12.08 1.12
CA LEU A 191 7.00 10.90 0.73
C LEU A 191 6.38 10.19 -0.48
N ARG A 192 5.07 9.92 -0.44
CA ARG A 192 4.34 9.26 -1.54
C ARG A 192 4.45 10.07 -2.84
N THR A 193 4.29 11.39 -2.78
CA THR A 193 4.30 12.31 -3.93
C THR A 193 5.70 12.73 -4.38
N GLY A 194 6.76 12.26 -3.72
CA GLY A 194 8.15 12.53 -4.11
C GLY A 194 8.71 13.85 -3.58
N GLN A 195 8.00 14.54 -2.68
CA GLN A 195 8.46 15.77 -2.02
C GLN A 195 9.36 15.44 -0.83
N ILE A 196 10.49 14.79 -1.13
CA ILE A 196 11.39 14.20 -0.15
C ILE A 196 12.00 15.26 0.79
N ASP A 197 12.38 16.41 0.25
CA ASP A 197 12.97 17.49 1.06
C ASP A 197 11.95 18.09 2.04
N ARG A 198 10.70 18.25 1.60
CA ARG A 198 9.61 18.72 2.47
C ARG A 198 9.28 17.72 3.57
N ALA A 199 9.21 16.43 3.24
CA ALA A 199 9.02 15.37 4.23
C ALA A 199 10.14 15.37 5.30
N GLU A 200 11.38 15.59 4.86
CA GLU A 200 12.54 15.65 5.75
C GLU A 200 12.55 16.91 6.62
N GLU A 201 12.17 18.07 6.07
CA GLU A 201 11.98 19.30 6.83
C GLU A 201 10.95 19.11 7.95
N LEU A 202 9.77 18.60 7.62
CA LEU A 202 8.68 18.34 8.57
C LEU A 202 9.09 17.35 9.68
N LEU A 203 9.84 16.30 9.33
CA LEU A 203 10.36 15.34 10.31
C LEU A 203 11.34 15.97 11.32
N ARG A 204 12.01 17.08 10.95
CA ARG A 204 12.91 17.82 11.84
C ARG A 204 12.18 18.87 12.67
N SER A 205 11.15 19.52 12.12
CA SER A 205 10.44 20.62 12.78
C SER A 205 9.38 20.16 13.78
N VAL A 206 8.74 19.01 13.53
CA VAL A 206 7.63 18.52 14.36
C VAL A 206 8.15 17.81 15.61
N ARG A 207 7.62 18.18 16.78
CA ARG A 207 7.99 17.57 18.06
C ARG A 207 7.19 16.28 18.31
N PHE A 208 7.84 15.14 18.14
CA PHE A 208 7.26 13.82 18.47
C PHE A 208 7.57 13.43 19.93
N SER A 209 6.54 13.40 20.77
CA SER A 209 6.63 13.15 22.21
C SER A 209 5.91 11.87 22.66
N GLY A 210 6.44 11.21 23.69
CA GLY A 210 5.93 9.92 24.14
C GLY A 210 6.29 8.73 23.22
N PRO A 211 6.10 7.47 23.67
CA PRO A 211 6.51 6.28 22.93
C PRO A 211 5.84 6.13 21.56
N GLN A 212 4.52 6.37 21.48
CA GLN A 212 3.73 6.15 20.26
C GLN A 212 4.08 7.14 19.14
N GLN A 213 4.23 8.43 19.46
CA GLN A 213 4.62 9.42 18.45
C GLN A 213 6.08 9.21 18.02
N LYS A 214 6.98 8.84 18.94
CA LYS A 214 8.37 8.48 18.60
C LYS A 214 8.44 7.25 17.70
N ALA A 215 7.61 6.24 17.95
CA ALA A 215 7.49 5.07 17.06
C ALA A 215 7.05 5.48 15.65
N ARG A 216 6.03 6.36 15.57
CA ARG A 216 5.54 6.89 14.29
C ARG A 216 6.59 7.71 13.55
N ALA A 217 7.35 8.54 14.27
CA ALA A 217 8.44 9.32 13.70
C ALA A 217 9.56 8.41 13.16
N ALA A 218 9.94 7.37 13.91
CA ALA A 218 10.92 6.37 13.47
C ALA A 218 10.44 5.63 12.21
N PHE A 219 9.16 5.23 12.19
CA PHE A 219 8.54 4.65 11.01
C PHE A 219 8.62 5.60 9.79
N LEU A 220 8.21 6.86 9.92
CA LEU A 220 8.28 7.85 8.83
C LEU A 220 9.73 8.14 8.37
N ARG A 221 10.68 8.25 9.31
CA ARG A 221 12.11 8.39 8.99
C ARG A 221 12.64 7.19 8.21
N SER A 222 12.20 5.98 8.53
CA SER A 222 12.59 4.79 7.77
C SER A 222 12.17 4.88 6.30
N HIS A 223 10.97 5.39 6.00
CA HIS A 223 10.51 5.60 4.63
C HIS A 223 11.36 6.65 3.91
N LEU A 224 11.65 7.78 4.56
CA LEU A 224 12.56 8.79 4.02
C LEU A 224 13.93 8.20 3.68
N LEU A 225 14.50 7.40 4.59
CA LEU A 225 15.79 6.74 4.40
C LEU A 225 15.76 5.74 3.24
N ARG A 226 14.66 5.01 3.04
CA ARG A 226 14.47 4.13 1.87
C ARG A 226 14.51 4.92 0.56
N TYR A 227 13.83 6.07 0.47
CA TYR A 227 13.89 6.95 -0.71
C TYR A 227 15.31 7.46 -1.00
N ARG A 228 16.14 7.63 0.04
CA ARG A 228 17.55 8.02 -0.07
C ARG A 228 18.51 6.83 -0.26
N ASN A 229 17.99 5.63 -0.52
CA ASN A 229 18.77 4.38 -0.65
C ASN A 229 19.61 4.03 0.61
N ARG A 230 19.17 4.43 1.80
CA ARG A 230 19.85 4.17 3.09
C ARG A 230 19.16 3.04 3.89
N PHE A 231 19.08 1.85 3.30
CA PHE A 231 18.28 0.73 3.85
C PHE A 231 18.75 0.20 5.21
N LEU A 232 20.06 0.16 5.48
CA LEU A 232 20.56 -0.24 6.81
C LEU A 232 20.15 0.74 7.91
N ALA A 233 20.12 2.03 7.61
CA ALA A 233 19.62 3.03 8.55
C ALA A 233 18.09 2.95 8.69
N ALA A 234 17.37 2.67 7.60
CA ALA A 234 15.93 2.45 7.65
C ALA A 234 15.56 1.24 8.50
N GLU A 235 16.34 0.14 8.42
CA GLU A 235 16.17 -1.05 9.27
C GLU A 235 16.31 -0.70 10.75
N ALA A 236 17.32 0.09 11.12
CA ALA A 236 17.52 0.53 12.49
C ALA A 236 16.34 1.37 13.03
N GLU A 237 15.83 2.32 12.22
CA GLU A 237 14.65 3.11 12.59
C GLU A 237 13.38 2.25 12.73
N LEU A 238 13.20 1.25 11.86
CA LEU A 238 12.06 0.32 11.96
C LEU A 238 12.16 -0.58 13.19
N ARG A 239 13.37 -1.03 13.56
CA ARG A 239 13.58 -1.75 14.83
C ARG A 239 13.17 -0.90 16.02
N ASP A 240 13.52 0.38 16.03
CA ASP A 240 13.09 1.30 17.08
C ASP A 240 11.59 1.54 17.07
N ALA A 241 10.97 1.67 15.90
CA ALA A 241 9.51 1.78 15.77
C ALA A 241 8.79 0.54 16.35
N VAL A 242 9.26 -0.67 16.01
CA VAL A 242 8.72 -1.93 16.53
C VAL A 242 8.96 -2.07 18.03
N ARG A 243 10.13 -1.67 18.54
CA ARG A 243 10.43 -1.69 19.99
C ARG A 243 9.50 -0.76 20.78
N LEU A 244 9.22 0.43 20.25
CA LEU A 244 8.35 1.42 20.89
C LEU A 244 6.84 1.09 20.74
N ALA A 245 6.46 0.35 19.70
CA ALA A 245 5.09 -0.05 19.43
C ALA A 245 5.02 -1.53 18.99
N PRO A 246 5.23 -2.51 19.91
CA PRO A 246 5.42 -3.92 19.54
C PRO A 246 4.18 -4.59 18.93
N ARG A 247 2.99 -4.06 19.23
CA ARG A 247 1.70 -4.51 18.67
C ARG A 247 1.34 -3.85 17.33
N ALA A 248 2.12 -2.87 16.85
CA ALA A 248 1.88 -2.25 15.56
C ALA A 248 2.38 -3.16 14.43
N VAL A 249 1.51 -4.06 13.96
CA VAL A 249 1.84 -5.05 12.93
C VAL A 249 2.41 -4.42 11.66
N SER A 250 1.90 -3.26 11.24
CA SER A 250 2.39 -2.56 10.04
C SER A 250 3.87 -2.20 10.13
N TYR A 251 4.36 -1.74 11.28
CA TYR A 251 5.78 -1.41 11.46
C TYR A 251 6.65 -2.66 11.35
N ARG A 252 6.17 -3.79 11.88
CA ARG A 252 6.86 -5.07 11.80
C ARG A 252 6.89 -5.64 10.39
N LEU A 253 5.79 -5.54 9.64
CA LEU A 253 5.76 -5.94 8.23
C LEU A 253 6.70 -5.09 7.37
N HIS A 254 6.81 -3.78 7.62
CA HIS A 254 7.79 -2.94 6.94
C HIS A 254 9.24 -3.24 7.35
N LEU A 255 9.49 -3.65 8.60
CA LEU A 255 10.80 -4.15 9.03
C LEU A 255 11.19 -5.42 8.26
N ALA A 256 10.28 -6.39 8.17
CA ALA A 256 10.47 -7.61 7.40
C ALA A 256 10.75 -7.31 5.92
N GLU A 257 9.99 -6.38 5.31
CA GLU A 257 10.19 -5.93 3.92
C GLU A 257 11.62 -5.38 3.71
N VAL A 258 12.09 -4.49 4.59
CA VAL A 258 13.45 -3.93 4.49
C VAL A 258 14.51 -5.01 4.66
N ARG A 259 14.30 -5.99 5.55
CA ARG A 259 15.22 -7.12 5.77
C ARG A 259 15.28 -8.05 4.57
N ILE A 260 14.14 -8.36 3.93
CA ILE A 260 14.10 -9.10 2.64
C ILE A 260 14.93 -8.36 1.59
N VAL A 261 14.73 -7.04 1.47
CA VAL A 261 15.44 -6.19 0.51
C VAL A 261 16.95 -6.12 0.76
N LEU A 262 17.37 -6.19 2.04
CA LEU A 262 18.78 -6.23 2.45
C LEU A 262 19.41 -7.63 2.28
N GLY A 263 18.60 -8.68 2.11
CA GLY A 263 19.04 -10.07 2.11
C GLY A 263 19.19 -10.68 3.51
N ASP A 264 18.68 -10.03 4.55
CA ASP A 264 18.66 -10.55 5.93
C ASP A 264 17.43 -11.45 6.13
N LEU A 265 17.44 -12.60 5.46
CA LEU A 265 16.24 -13.43 5.28
C LEU A 265 15.77 -14.09 6.58
N ALA A 266 16.70 -14.52 7.45
CA ALA A 266 16.37 -15.13 8.73
C ALA A 266 15.64 -14.13 9.64
N ALA A 267 16.17 -12.90 9.76
CA ALA A 267 15.54 -11.87 10.57
C ALA A 267 14.17 -11.43 10.00
N ALA A 268 14.00 -11.46 8.68
CA ALA A 268 12.70 -11.21 8.04
C ALA A 268 11.68 -12.31 8.36
N GLU A 269 12.09 -13.58 8.36
CA GLU A 269 11.23 -14.71 8.69
C GLU A 269 10.73 -14.62 10.15
N ASP A 270 11.62 -14.29 11.09
CA ASP A 270 11.26 -14.06 12.49
C ASP A 270 10.22 -12.94 12.65
N ASP A 271 10.39 -11.81 11.95
CA ASP A 271 9.43 -10.71 12.00
C ASP A 271 8.06 -11.11 11.43
N LEU A 272 8.04 -11.88 10.34
CA LEU A 272 6.80 -12.39 9.74
C LEU A 272 6.11 -13.41 10.65
N ALA A 273 6.87 -14.24 11.38
CA ALA A 273 6.30 -15.15 12.36
C ALA A 273 5.56 -14.39 13.46
N VAL A 274 6.20 -13.37 14.05
CA VAL A 274 5.58 -12.54 15.09
C VAL A 274 4.40 -11.71 14.52
N ALA A 275 4.50 -11.24 13.28
CA ALA A 275 3.38 -10.55 12.63
C ALA A 275 2.14 -11.47 12.49
N ALA A 276 2.33 -12.74 12.12
CA ALA A 276 1.25 -13.72 12.03
C ALA A 276 0.60 -13.99 13.39
N GLU A 277 1.40 -14.10 14.46
CA GLU A 277 0.87 -14.24 15.82
C GLU A 277 -0.03 -13.06 16.20
N ILE A 278 0.41 -11.82 15.94
CA ILE A 278 -0.40 -10.62 16.19
C ILE A 278 -1.71 -10.66 15.38
N LEU A 279 -1.64 -11.00 14.08
CA LEU A 279 -2.79 -11.05 13.18
C LEU A 279 -3.79 -12.17 13.56
N SER A 280 -3.32 -13.26 14.15
CA SER A 280 -4.17 -14.37 14.60
C SER A 280 -5.07 -13.98 15.78
N VAL A 281 -4.58 -13.12 16.67
CA VAL A 281 -5.30 -12.66 17.87
C VAL A 281 -6.22 -11.49 17.55
N ASN A 282 -5.74 -10.57 16.71
CA ASN A 282 -6.50 -9.42 16.25
C ASN A 282 -6.39 -9.39 14.73
N ARG A 283 -7.51 -9.61 14.02
CA ARG A 283 -7.55 -9.78 12.55
C ARG A 283 -6.91 -8.64 11.74
N GLY A 284 -6.46 -7.55 12.39
CA GLY A 284 -5.70 -6.48 11.77
C GLY A 284 -6.54 -5.76 10.72
N SER A 285 -5.93 -4.86 9.96
CA SER A 285 -6.57 -4.40 8.74
C SER A 285 -6.44 -5.47 7.65
N SER A 286 -7.43 -5.55 6.76
CA SER A 286 -7.35 -6.35 5.52
C SER A 286 -6.04 -6.07 4.77
N GLN A 287 -5.58 -4.81 4.77
CA GLN A 287 -4.31 -4.41 4.19
C GLN A 287 -3.09 -5.09 4.82
N SER A 288 -3.02 -5.22 6.16
CA SER A 288 -1.90 -5.89 6.83
C SER A 288 -1.87 -7.38 6.53
N VAL A 289 -3.03 -8.04 6.44
CA VAL A 289 -3.12 -9.46 6.05
C VAL A 289 -2.62 -9.66 4.61
N MET A 290 -3.05 -8.80 3.69
CA MET A 290 -2.57 -8.84 2.29
C MET A 290 -1.07 -8.56 2.18
N GLN A 291 -0.55 -7.64 3.01
CA GLN A 291 0.88 -7.32 3.03
C GLN A 291 1.72 -8.49 3.59
N ASP A 292 1.27 -9.15 4.65
CA ASP A 292 1.93 -10.37 5.17
C ASP A 292 2.00 -11.46 4.09
N ALA A 293 0.88 -11.77 3.44
CA ALA A 293 0.83 -12.75 2.34
C ALA A 293 1.77 -12.38 1.18
N HIS A 294 1.80 -11.11 0.78
CA HIS A 294 2.72 -10.60 -0.24
C HIS A 294 4.18 -10.82 0.16
N LEU A 295 4.55 -10.45 1.39
CA LEU A 295 5.93 -10.55 1.87
C LEU A 295 6.39 -12.00 2.01
N ARG A 296 5.52 -12.93 2.39
CA ARG A 296 5.84 -14.37 2.38
C ARG A 296 6.16 -14.88 0.98
N GLY A 297 5.38 -14.47 -0.02
CA GLY A 297 5.68 -14.81 -1.40
C GLY A 297 7.00 -14.19 -1.89
N PHE A 298 7.29 -12.95 -1.50
CA PHE A 298 8.58 -12.32 -1.82
C PHE A 298 9.75 -13.05 -1.12
N LEU A 299 9.60 -13.40 0.16
CA LEU A 299 10.60 -14.16 0.92
C LEU A 299 10.86 -15.53 0.27
N ALA A 300 9.82 -16.27 -0.11
CA ALA A 300 9.93 -17.58 -0.77
C ALA A 300 10.71 -17.49 -2.11
N LEU A 301 10.49 -16.43 -2.88
CA LEU A 301 11.25 -16.19 -4.11
C LEU A 301 12.76 -16.02 -3.84
N VAL A 302 13.12 -15.29 -2.78
CA VAL A 302 14.52 -14.92 -2.51
C VAL A 302 15.28 -15.96 -1.68
N ALA A 303 14.57 -16.78 -0.89
CA ALA A 303 15.14 -17.84 -0.06
C ALA A 303 15.86 -18.94 -0.85
N ARG A 304 15.72 -18.97 -2.18
CA ARG A 304 16.42 -19.90 -3.08
C ARG A 304 17.92 -19.62 -3.23
N GLY A 305 18.43 -18.50 -2.72
CA GLY A 305 19.82 -18.10 -2.86
C GLY A 305 20.48 -17.59 -1.57
N PRO A 306 20.44 -18.32 -0.44
CA PRO A 306 20.87 -17.81 0.87
C PRO A 306 22.33 -17.34 0.87
N ARG A 307 23.22 -18.06 0.17
CA ARG A 307 24.63 -17.65 -0.01
C ARG A 307 24.79 -16.31 -0.73
N ALA A 308 23.89 -15.97 -1.64
CA ALA A 308 23.89 -14.69 -2.34
C ALA A 308 23.34 -13.59 -1.43
N SER A 309 22.34 -13.89 -0.60
CA SER A 309 21.78 -12.98 0.40
C SER A 309 22.80 -12.62 1.49
N ASP A 310 23.54 -13.59 2.03
CA ASP A 310 24.61 -13.35 3.01
C ASP A 310 25.71 -12.45 2.44
N ARG A 311 26.12 -12.71 1.19
CA ARG A 311 27.12 -11.90 0.49
C ARG A 311 26.63 -10.50 0.18
N LEU A 312 25.37 -10.35 -0.21
CA LEU A 312 24.74 -9.05 -0.39
C LEU A 312 24.75 -8.27 0.92
N LEU A 313 24.29 -8.85 2.01
CA LEU A 313 24.23 -8.18 3.31
C LEU A 313 25.62 -7.76 3.79
N ALA A 314 26.62 -8.64 3.63
CA ALA A 314 28.01 -8.32 3.95
C ALA A 314 28.54 -7.14 3.11
N LEU A 315 28.26 -7.14 1.79
CA LEU A 315 28.65 -6.04 0.90
C LEU A 315 27.97 -4.72 1.29
N LEU A 316 26.68 -4.75 1.64
CA LEU A 316 25.94 -3.55 2.03
C LEU A 316 26.42 -2.96 3.37
N LYS A 317 26.90 -3.82 4.29
CA LYS A 317 27.47 -3.42 5.59
C LYS A 317 28.91 -2.89 5.49
N GLY A 318 29.63 -3.22 4.41
CA GLY A 318 30.99 -2.76 4.17
C GLY A 318 31.09 -1.30 3.73
N ASP A 319 32.32 -0.82 3.55
CA ASP A 319 32.61 0.52 3.07
C ASP A 319 32.02 0.72 1.67
N GLY A 320 31.34 1.85 1.45
CA GLY A 320 30.56 2.10 0.23
C GLY A 320 31.39 2.34 -1.04
N ALA A 321 32.72 2.31 -0.96
CA ALA A 321 33.60 2.39 -2.13
C ALA A 321 33.35 1.18 -3.04
N ASP A 322 33.18 1.42 -4.34
CA ASP A 322 32.95 0.39 -5.36
C ASP A 322 31.71 -0.49 -5.15
N ARG A 323 30.68 -0.02 -4.42
CA ARG A 323 29.46 -0.79 -4.17
C ARG A 323 28.77 -1.25 -5.46
N ALA A 324 28.70 -0.39 -6.48
CA ALA A 324 28.15 -0.76 -7.79
C ALA A 324 28.94 -1.91 -8.44
N THR A 325 30.27 -1.87 -8.40
CA THR A 325 31.14 -2.94 -8.92
C THR A 325 30.92 -4.25 -8.17
N GLY A 326 30.88 -4.21 -6.83
CA GLY A 326 30.61 -5.39 -6.00
C GLY A 326 29.24 -5.99 -6.27
N LEU A 327 28.21 -5.16 -6.43
CA LEU A 327 26.85 -5.59 -6.77
C LEU A 327 26.79 -6.20 -8.17
N THR A 328 27.44 -5.59 -9.16
CA THR A 328 27.54 -6.14 -10.52
C THR A 328 28.22 -7.51 -10.51
N ALA A 329 29.32 -7.67 -9.77
CA ALA A 329 30.00 -8.96 -9.64
C ALA A 329 29.10 -10.03 -8.98
N LEU A 330 28.28 -9.64 -8.00
CA LEU A 330 27.29 -10.54 -7.40
C LEU A 330 26.19 -10.91 -8.39
N VAL A 331 25.69 -9.98 -9.22
CA VAL A 331 24.73 -10.28 -10.28
C VAL A 331 25.34 -11.26 -11.29
N SER A 332 26.57 -11.05 -11.75
CA SER A 332 27.25 -11.99 -12.67
C SER A 332 27.36 -13.39 -12.08
N ARG A 333 27.63 -13.50 -10.77
CA ARG A 333 27.79 -14.78 -10.08
C ARG A 333 26.46 -15.46 -9.73
N PHE A 334 25.43 -14.66 -9.42
CA PHE A 334 24.11 -15.12 -8.98
C PHE A 334 23.00 -14.41 -9.78
N PRO A 335 22.89 -14.67 -11.10
CA PRO A 335 22.05 -13.88 -12.00
C PRO A 335 20.55 -13.96 -11.69
N GLY A 336 20.10 -14.97 -10.94
CA GLY A 336 18.70 -15.10 -10.49
C GLY A 336 18.38 -14.45 -9.14
N HIS A 337 19.37 -13.90 -8.43
CA HIS A 337 19.18 -13.38 -7.07
C HIS A 337 18.59 -11.96 -7.08
N VAL A 338 17.25 -11.90 -6.98
CA VAL A 338 16.46 -10.66 -7.06
C VAL A 338 16.94 -9.56 -6.11
N PRO A 339 17.21 -9.78 -4.81
CA PRO A 339 17.65 -8.70 -3.91
C PRO A 339 18.94 -8.01 -4.38
N THR A 340 19.88 -8.74 -4.99
CA THR A 340 21.09 -8.13 -5.56
C THR A 340 20.75 -7.27 -6.78
N SER A 341 19.86 -7.72 -7.67
CA SER A 341 19.38 -6.91 -8.79
C SER A 341 18.73 -5.61 -8.31
N LEU A 342 17.86 -5.69 -7.29
CA LEU A 342 17.21 -4.51 -6.71
C LEU A 342 18.24 -3.56 -6.10
N ALA A 343 19.21 -4.08 -5.33
CA ALA A 343 20.28 -3.27 -4.76
C ALA A 343 21.14 -2.59 -5.83
N LEU A 344 21.50 -3.30 -6.91
CA LEU A 344 22.28 -2.74 -8.02
C LEU A 344 21.52 -1.60 -8.71
N LEU A 345 20.23 -1.77 -8.99
CA LEU A 345 19.42 -0.72 -9.63
C LEU A 345 19.32 0.55 -8.77
N ARG A 346 19.12 0.38 -7.45
CA ARG A 346 19.09 1.53 -6.54
C ARG A 346 20.44 2.24 -6.48
N GLU A 347 21.54 1.49 -6.46
CA GLU A 347 22.90 2.04 -6.44
C GLU A 347 23.25 2.77 -7.73
N LEU A 348 22.93 2.18 -8.90
CA LEU A 348 23.14 2.82 -10.20
C LEU A 348 22.28 4.07 -10.35
N ARG A 349 21.04 4.07 -9.86
CA ARG A 349 20.22 5.28 -9.84
C ARG A 349 20.82 6.35 -8.94
N ALA A 350 21.24 5.99 -7.72
CA ALA A 350 21.79 6.93 -6.74
C ALA A 350 23.10 7.56 -7.21
N SER A 351 23.92 6.82 -7.96
CA SER A 351 25.19 7.30 -8.54
C SER A 351 25.04 7.96 -9.92
N GLY A 352 23.82 8.03 -10.48
CA GLY A 352 23.55 8.61 -11.81
C GLY A 352 23.92 7.70 -12.99
N GLY A 353 24.26 6.43 -12.75
CA GLY A 353 24.57 5.43 -13.78
C GLY A 353 23.36 4.98 -14.62
N LEU A 354 22.13 5.23 -14.17
CA LEU A 354 20.89 5.05 -14.93
C LEU A 354 20.03 6.31 -14.83
N ALA A 355 20.25 7.26 -15.75
CA ALA A 355 19.58 8.55 -15.75
C ALA A 355 18.21 8.49 -16.45
N SER A 356 17.31 9.40 -16.05
CA SER A 356 16.12 9.74 -16.82
C SER A 356 16.50 10.67 -17.97
N HIS A 357 16.01 10.36 -19.16
CA HIS A 357 16.18 11.22 -20.33
C HIS A 357 14.99 12.17 -20.47
N ALA A 358 15.25 13.40 -20.93
CA ALA A 358 14.21 14.38 -21.18
C ALA A 358 13.23 13.92 -22.27
N PRO A 359 11.93 14.27 -22.17
CA PRO A 359 10.94 13.88 -23.16
C PRO A 359 11.16 14.55 -24.52
N GLY A 360 10.61 13.94 -25.57
CA GLY A 360 10.59 14.52 -26.92
C GLY A 360 10.41 13.47 -28.02
N PRO A 361 10.45 13.90 -29.31
CA PRO A 361 10.22 13.01 -30.43
C PRO A 361 11.21 11.83 -30.45
N ASN A 362 10.67 10.61 -30.42
CA ASN A 362 11.46 9.38 -30.44
C ASN A 362 11.05 8.53 -31.65
N ALA A 363 11.99 8.24 -32.55
CA ALA A 363 11.74 7.44 -33.75
C ALA A 363 11.90 5.92 -33.51
N GLN A 364 12.53 5.52 -32.39
CA GLN A 364 12.82 4.12 -32.07
C GLN A 364 11.67 3.43 -31.34
N ILE A 365 10.90 4.18 -30.55
CA ILE A 365 9.72 3.67 -29.86
C ILE A 365 8.48 3.90 -30.76
N PRO A 366 7.83 2.83 -31.26
CA PRO A 366 6.65 2.96 -32.10
C PRO A 366 5.51 3.70 -31.40
N ARG A 367 4.73 4.49 -32.17
CA ARG A 367 3.53 5.18 -31.70
C ARG A 367 2.34 4.25 -31.58
N GLU A 368 2.48 3.25 -30.73
CA GLU A 368 1.47 2.23 -30.47
C GLU A 368 1.28 2.10 -28.96
N ILE A 369 0.05 2.24 -28.51
CA ILE A 369 -0.37 1.96 -27.14
C ILE A 369 -1.06 0.62 -27.17
N PHE A 370 -0.62 -0.30 -26.33
CA PHE A 370 -1.27 -1.60 -26.19
C PHE A 370 -1.53 -1.92 -24.72
N GLN A 371 -2.74 -2.41 -24.45
CA GLN A 371 -3.19 -2.87 -23.13
C GLN A 371 -3.73 -4.29 -23.24
N PHE A 372 -3.93 -4.93 -22.09
CA PHE A 372 -4.48 -6.27 -21.99
C PHE A 372 -5.56 -6.33 -20.92
N TRP A 373 -6.69 -6.96 -21.25
CA TRP A 373 -7.73 -7.35 -20.32
C TRP A 373 -8.28 -8.71 -20.78
N ASP A 374 -8.29 -9.73 -19.91
CA ASP A 374 -8.53 -11.12 -20.30
C ASP A 374 -9.87 -11.37 -21.00
N MET A 375 -10.89 -10.58 -20.65
CA MET A 375 -12.22 -10.62 -21.26
C MET A 375 -12.37 -9.62 -22.42
N ALA A 376 -13.13 -9.99 -23.45
CA ALA A 376 -13.40 -9.11 -24.60
C ALA A 376 -14.02 -7.75 -24.24
N LYS A 377 -14.74 -7.67 -23.11
CA LYS A 377 -15.33 -6.42 -22.61
C LYS A 377 -14.88 -6.16 -21.16
N PRO A 378 -14.01 -5.15 -20.93
CA PRO A 378 -13.65 -4.73 -19.59
C PRO A 378 -14.84 -4.17 -18.80
N PRO A 379 -14.80 -4.26 -17.45
CA PRO A 379 -15.72 -3.52 -16.57
C PRO A 379 -15.74 -2.02 -16.88
N ALA A 380 -16.86 -1.34 -16.58
CA ALA A 380 -17.06 0.05 -16.97
C ALA A 380 -16.06 1.04 -16.32
N ASP A 381 -15.70 0.79 -15.06
CA ASP A 381 -14.68 1.55 -14.33
C ASP A 381 -13.28 1.36 -14.94
N VAL A 382 -12.90 0.13 -15.27
CA VAL A 382 -11.64 -0.17 -15.99
C VAL A 382 -11.64 0.46 -17.38
N ALA A 383 -12.74 0.33 -18.14
CA ALA A 383 -12.87 0.90 -19.47
C ALA A 383 -12.75 2.44 -19.47
N ALA A 384 -13.23 3.11 -18.43
CA ALA A 384 -13.06 4.55 -18.26
C ALA A 384 -11.58 4.95 -18.10
N LEU A 385 -10.79 4.15 -17.36
CA LEU A 385 -9.34 4.36 -17.22
C LEU A 385 -8.62 4.11 -18.54
N MET A 386 -8.94 3.02 -19.24
CA MET A 386 -8.39 2.70 -20.55
C MET A 386 -8.65 3.80 -21.60
N ALA A 387 -9.83 4.43 -21.57
CA ALA A 387 -10.20 5.50 -22.49
C ALA A 387 -9.33 6.77 -22.35
N THR A 388 -8.65 6.96 -21.21
CA THR A 388 -7.75 8.12 -21.01
C THR A 388 -6.55 8.09 -21.96
N TRP A 389 -6.03 6.91 -22.30
CA TRP A 389 -4.84 6.75 -23.13
C TRP A 389 -4.99 7.29 -24.57
N PRO A 390 -5.99 6.86 -25.35
CA PRO A 390 -6.23 7.45 -26.68
C PRO A 390 -6.72 8.90 -26.59
N ALA A 391 -7.33 9.33 -25.47
CA ALA A 391 -7.78 10.71 -25.30
C ALA A 391 -6.60 11.68 -25.08
N THR A 392 -5.60 11.31 -24.28
CA THR A 392 -4.40 12.13 -24.04
C THR A 392 -3.38 12.02 -25.16
N SER A 393 -3.35 10.88 -25.87
CA SER A 393 -2.35 10.58 -26.91
C SER A 393 -2.99 10.16 -28.25
N PRO A 394 -3.77 11.04 -28.91
CA PRO A 394 -4.53 10.72 -30.13
C PRO A 394 -3.65 10.44 -31.36
N ASP A 395 -2.36 10.78 -31.30
CA ASP A 395 -1.36 10.50 -32.34
C ASP A 395 -0.77 9.08 -32.26
N HIS A 396 -1.18 8.30 -31.26
CA HIS A 396 -0.78 6.91 -31.08
C HIS A 396 -1.90 5.96 -31.50
N ARG A 397 -1.53 4.86 -32.14
CA ARG A 397 -2.48 3.78 -32.42
C ARG A 397 -2.77 3.02 -31.13
N TYR A 398 -4.03 3.03 -30.68
CA TYR A 398 -4.47 2.29 -29.52
C TYR A 398 -4.96 0.88 -29.89
N ARG A 399 -4.59 -0.13 -29.08
CA ARG A 399 -5.14 -1.50 -29.14
C ARG A 399 -5.30 -2.10 -27.75
N CYS A 400 -6.41 -2.80 -27.52
CA CYS A 400 -6.54 -3.70 -26.38
C CYS A 400 -6.59 -5.14 -26.89
N PHE A 401 -5.97 -6.04 -26.14
CA PHE A 401 -5.99 -7.47 -26.39
C PHE A 401 -6.71 -8.18 -25.25
N ASP A 402 -7.42 -9.24 -25.61
CA ASP A 402 -8.01 -10.23 -24.71
C ASP A 402 -7.28 -11.56 -24.80
N ASP A 403 -7.72 -12.57 -24.04
CA ASP A 403 -7.08 -13.89 -24.03
C ASP A 403 -7.01 -14.51 -25.43
N GLU A 404 -8.09 -14.41 -26.21
CA GLU A 404 -8.17 -15.01 -27.55
C GLU A 404 -7.22 -14.32 -28.54
N SER A 405 -7.28 -13.00 -28.62
CA SER A 405 -6.44 -12.20 -29.54
C SER A 405 -4.97 -12.20 -29.12
N ALA A 406 -4.66 -12.22 -27.82
CA ALA A 406 -3.30 -12.37 -27.31
C ALA A 406 -2.73 -13.75 -27.66
N ARG A 407 -3.49 -14.82 -27.44
CA ARG A 407 -3.07 -16.18 -27.78
C ARG A 407 -2.84 -16.33 -29.29
N ALA A 408 -3.72 -15.79 -30.12
CA ALA A 408 -3.56 -15.78 -31.57
C ALA A 408 -2.29 -15.03 -32.00
N PHE A 409 -2.00 -13.88 -31.38
CA PHE A 409 -0.78 -13.12 -31.61
C PHE A 409 0.49 -13.94 -31.27
N LEU A 410 0.48 -14.66 -30.15
CA LEU A 410 1.60 -15.50 -29.71
C LEU A 410 1.83 -16.69 -30.64
N ALA A 411 0.75 -17.35 -31.09
CA ALA A 411 0.82 -18.48 -32.02
C ALA A 411 1.45 -18.11 -33.37
N ASP A 412 1.14 -16.92 -33.89
CA ASP A 412 1.73 -16.40 -35.13
C ASP A 412 3.23 -16.05 -34.99
N GLY A 413 3.66 -15.68 -33.77
CA GLY A 413 5.02 -15.17 -33.52
C GLY A 413 6.15 -16.19 -33.58
N ARG A 414 5.87 -17.49 -33.72
CA ARG A 414 6.85 -18.60 -33.65
C ARG A 414 7.66 -18.69 -32.34
N ASN A 415 7.31 -17.95 -31.30
CA ASN A 415 7.89 -18.11 -29.96
C ASN A 415 7.02 -19.10 -29.18
N ARG A 416 7.30 -20.41 -29.36
CA ARG A 416 6.53 -21.48 -28.72
C ARG A 416 6.55 -21.37 -27.20
N ASP A 417 7.70 -21.08 -26.60
CA ASP A 417 7.84 -20.93 -25.15
C ASP A 417 6.89 -19.86 -24.58
N ALA A 418 6.70 -18.73 -25.28
CA ALA A 418 5.77 -17.70 -24.84
C ALA A 418 4.30 -18.12 -24.94
N LEU A 419 3.92 -18.86 -25.99
CA LEU A 419 2.58 -19.43 -26.11
C LEU A 419 2.33 -20.50 -25.03
N ASP A 420 3.28 -21.42 -24.85
CA ASP A 420 3.16 -22.51 -23.89
C ASP A 420 3.12 -21.97 -22.45
N ALA A 421 3.92 -20.94 -22.14
CA ALA A 421 3.86 -20.26 -20.85
C ALA A 421 2.52 -19.55 -20.64
N PHE A 422 2.01 -18.87 -21.67
CA PHE A 422 0.71 -18.20 -21.62
C PHE A 422 -0.44 -19.19 -21.39
N ASP A 423 -0.42 -20.33 -22.10
CA ASP A 423 -1.42 -21.39 -21.96
C ASP A 423 -1.31 -22.10 -20.59
N SER A 424 -0.12 -22.18 -20.00
CA SER A 424 0.12 -22.75 -18.66
C SER A 424 -0.29 -21.81 -17.52
N ALA A 425 -0.39 -20.50 -17.74
CA ALA A 425 -0.71 -19.52 -16.71
C ALA A 425 -2.22 -19.50 -16.40
N ALA A 426 -2.60 -19.86 -15.17
CA ALA A 426 -4.01 -19.87 -14.75
C ALA A 426 -4.54 -18.46 -14.51
N HIS A 427 -3.75 -17.59 -13.87
CA HIS A 427 -4.20 -16.25 -13.50
C HIS A 427 -4.11 -15.26 -14.69
N PRO A 428 -5.17 -14.46 -14.97
CA PRO A 428 -5.17 -13.42 -16.00
C PRO A 428 -3.97 -12.46 -15.95
N ALA A 429 -3.59 -11.99 -14.76
CA ALA A 429 -2.45 -11.10 -14.60
C ALA A 429 -1.10 -11.73 -15.06
N MET A 430 -0.90 -13.04 -14.89
CA MET A 430 0.30 -13.71 -15.41
C MET A 430 0.29 -13.78 -16.94
N ARG A 431 -0.89 -13.99 -17.54
CA ARG A 431 -1.08 -13.93 -18.99
C ARG A 431 -0.80 -12.52 -19.53
N ALA A 432 -1.25 -11.49 -18.84
CA ALA A 432 -0.93 -10.09 -19.15
C ALA A 432 0.58 -9.80 -19.08
N ASP A 433 1.27 -10.29 -18.05
CA ASP A 433 2.72 -10.16 -17.88
C ASP A 433 3.53 -10.83 -19.01
N LEU A 434 3.12 -12.01 -19.44
CA LEU A 434 3.77 -12.72 -20.55
C LEU A 434 3.47 -12.04 -21.89
N PHE A 435 2.21 -11.69 -22.12
CA PHE A 435 1.77 -11.08 -23.37
C PHE A 435 2.43 -9.72 -23.59
N ARG A 436 2.49 -8.85 -22.56
CA ARG A 436 3.07 -7.50 -22.70
C ARG A 436 4.53 -7.54 -23.14
N LEU A 437 5.31 -8.48 -22.59
CA LEU A 437 6.71 -8.68 -22.94
C LEU A 437 6.85 -9.24 -24.37
N ALA A 438 6.03 -10.21 -24.74
CA ALA A 438 6.03 -10.79 -26.09
C ALA A 438 5.62 -9.78 -27.17
N TYR A 439 4.59 -8.97 -26.90
CA TYR A 439 4.14 -7.91 -27.79
C TYR A 439 5.22 -6.85 -27.97
N ALA A 440 5.73 -6.30 -26.87
CA ALA A 440 6.79 -5.30 -26.89
C ALA A 440 8.05 -5.80 -27.61
N PHE A 441 8.47 -7.05 -27.37
CA PHE A 441 9.63 -7.61 -28.05
C PHE A 441 9.43 -7.69 -29.57
N ARG A 442 8.22 -8.01 -30.04
CA ARG A 442 7.94 -8.17 -31.47
C ARG A 442 7.63 -6.85 -32.19
N ARG A 443 6.88 -5.97 -31.53
CA ARG A 443 6.28 -4.77 -32.14
C ARG A 443 6.73 -3.46 -31.53
N GLY A 444 7.36 -3.47 -30.35
CA GLY A 444 7.64 -2.27 -29.57
C GLY A 444 6.36 -1.56 -29.10
N GLY A 445 6.51 -0.32 -28.66
CA GLY A 445 5.42 0.58 -28.29
C GLY A 445 5.36 0.85 -26.79
N VAL A 446 4.22 1.34 -26.34
CA VAL A 446 3.94 1.73 -24.96
C VAL A 446 2.91 0.76 -24.38
N TYR A 447 3.30 0.09 -23.29
CA TYR A 447 2.39 -0.73 -22.50
C TYR A 447 1.94 0.04 -21.27
N ALA A 448 0.67 -0.14 -20.91
CA ALA A 448 0.12 0.22 -19.60
C ALA A 448 -0.87 -0.86 -19.13
N ASP A 449 -0.90 -1.16 -17.84
CA ASP A 449 -1.96 -1.98 -17.26
C ASP A 449 -3.34 -1.33 -17.50
N ALA A 450 -4.39 -2.16 -17.65
CA ALA A 450 -5.71 -1.68 -18.03
C ALA A 450 -6.38 -0.81 -16.94
N ASP A 451 -6.00 -1.01 -15.68
CA ASP A 451 -6.47 -0.24 -14.53
C ASP A 451 -5.59 0.99 -14.25
N GLU A 452 -4.87 1.49 -15.25
CA GLU A 452 -4.01 2.67 -15.17
C GLU A 452 -4.58 3.80 -16.03
N ALA A 453 -4.56 5.03 -15.52
CA ALA A 453 -5.05 6.21 -16.24
C ALA A 453 -3.93 7.21 -16.54
N SER A 454 -3.93 7.69 -17.79
CA SER A 454 -3.03 8.70 -18.32
C SER A 454 -3.62 10.10 -18.15
N HIS A 455 -2.79 11.05 -17.73
CA HIS A 455 -3.16 12.47 -17.56
C HIS A 455 -2.41 13.42 -18.50
N MET A 456 -1.54 12.89 -19.36
CA MET A 456 -0.64 13.69 -20.20
C MET A 456 -0.34 12.98 -21.52
N PRO A 457 -0.13 13.72 -22.62
CA PRO A 457 0.30 13.13 -23.88
C PRO A 457 1.62 12.38 -23.76
N LEU A 458 1.73 11.23 -24.43
CA LEU A 458 2.96 10.42 -24.46
C LEU A 458 4.14 11.15 -25.07
N ALA A 459 3.92 12.16 -25.92
CA ALA A 459 4.98 13.02 -26.45
C ALA A 459 5.76 13.77 -25.35
N ASP A 460 5.12 14.03 -24.20
CA ASP A 460 5.70 14.73 -23.05
C ASP A 460 6.28 13.76 -22.00
N ILE A 461 6.14 12.44 -22.22
CA ILE A 461 6.58 11.38 -21.30
C ILE A 461 7.71 10.55 -21.93
N ILE A 462 7.56 10.16 -23.20
CA ILE A 462 8.49 9.32 -23.95
C ILE A 462 9.82 10.07 -24.09
N PRO A 463 10.96 9.45 -23.74
CA PRO A 463 12.22 10.14 -23.75
C PRO A 463 12.67 10.41 -25.19
N ALA A 464 13.21 11.59 -25.47
CA ALA A 464 13.70 11.98 -26.79
C ALA A 464 14.86 11.09 -27.28
N ARG A 465 15.58 10.48 -26.34
CA ARG A 465 16.70 9.55 -26.56
C ARG A 465 16.53 8.36 -25.65
N GLY A 466 16.98 7.19 -26.11
CA GLY A 466 16.76 5.93 -25.41
C GLY A 466 15.79 5.04 -26.18
N ARG A 467 15.93 3.75 -25.93
CA ARG A 467 15.26 2.64 -26.62
C ARG A 467 14.33 1.88 -25.70
N LEU A 468 14.40 2.17 -24.40
CA LEU A 468 13.56 1.61 -23.36
C LEU A 468 13.33 2.66 -22.28
N LEU A 469 12.08 2.90 -21.89
CA LEU A 469 11.70 3.62 -20.68
C LEU A 469 11.15 2.62 -19.67
N LEU A 470 11.66 2.66 -18.45
CA LEU A 470 11.18 1.88 -17.31
C LEU A 470 10.88 2.80 -16.12
N ILE A 471 10.02 2.32 -15.22
CA ILE A 471 9.72 3.00 -13.95
C ILE A 471 10.31 2.19 -12.80
N ILE A 472 11.09 2.84 -11.94
CA ILE A 472 11.62 2.25 -10.70
C ILE A 472 10.85 2.75 -9.48
N GLU A 473 10.43 1.81 -8.65
CA GLU A 473 9.88 2.10 -7.33
C GLU A 473 11.04 2.31 -6.35
N GLU A 474 11.23 3.55 -5.89
CA GLU A 474 12.45 3.99 -5.21
C GLU A 474 12.67 3.30 -3.85
N THR A 475 11.58 2.88 -3.18
CA THR A 475 11.62 2.30 -1.84
C THR A 475 11.94 0.80 -1.81
N THR A 476 11.99 0.13 -2.96
CA THR A 476 12.41 -1.28 -3.10
C THR A 476 13.42 -1.50 -4.22
N GLY A 477 13.51 -0.62 -5.22
CA GLY A 477 14.34 -0.81 -6.43
C GLY A 477 13.69 -1.67 -7.50
N VAL A 478 12.45 -2.09 -7.31
CA VAL A 478 11.70 -2.90 -8.27
C VAL A 478 11.41 -2.07 -9.51
N LEU A 479 11.56 -2.68 -10.69
CA LEU A 479 11.13 -2.08 -11.95
C LEU A 479 9.67 -2.45 -12.19
N TRP A 480 8.79 -1.47 -12.10
CA TRP A 480 7.37 -1.68 -12.29
C TRP A 480 7.09 -2.07 -13.75
N ASN A 481 6.46 -3.22 -13.95
CA ASN A 481 6.15 -3.77 -15.28
C ASN A 481 4.74 -3.39 -15.77
N GLY A 482 3.97 -2.62 -14.98
CA GLY A 482 2.65 -2.11 -15.34
C GLY A 482 2.68 -0.91 -16.29
N PHE A 483 3.85 -0.33 -16.53
CA PHE A 483 4.07 0.63 -17.61
C PHE A 483 5.52 0.59 -18.08
N PHE A 484 5.72 0.59 -19.39
CA PHE A 484 7.03 0.80 -20.01
C PHE A 484 6.85 1.19 -21.47
N ALA A 485 7.90 1.73 -22.08
CA ALA A 485 7.93 2.00 -23.52
C ALA A 485 9.21 1.42 -24.13
N ALA A 486 9.11 0.67 -25.23
CA ALA A 486 10.25 -0.06 -25.77
C ALA A 486 10.32 -0.02 -27.30
N GLU A 487 11.55 -0.03 -27.83
CA GLU A 487 11.80 -0.37 -29.23
C GLU A 487 11.51 -1.86 -29.48
N PRO A 488 11.14 -2.24 -30.72
CA PRO A 488 11.07 -3.64 -31.10
C PRO A 488 12.42 -4.33 -30.92
N ARG A 489 12.39 -5.56 -30.42
CA ARG A 489 13.57 -6.43 -30.19
C ARG A 489 14.58 -5.90 -29.18
N HIS A 490 14.18 -4.98 -28.28
CA HIS A 490 15.06 -4.50 -27.23
C HIS A 490 15.62 -5.67 -26.37
N PRO A 491 16.94 -5.77 -26.13
CA PRO A 491 17.54 -6.93 -25.45
C PRO A 491 16.98 -7.19 -24.05
N VAL A 492 16.70 -6.14 -23.28
CA VAL A 492 16.08 -6.26 -21.94
C VAL A 492 14.71 -6.93 -22.01
N ILE A 493 13.87 -6.56 -22.98
CA ILE A 493 12.53 -7.12 -23.12
C ILE A 493 12.62 -8.58 -23.55
N GLY A 494 13.55 -8.91 -24.45
CA GLY A 494 13.83 -10.29 -24.84
C GLY A 494 14.29 -11.14 -23.65
N ARG A 495 15.26 -10.65 -22.86
CA ARG A 495 15.76 -11.35 -21.66
C ARG A 495 14.67 -11.51 -20.61
N ALA A 496 13.85 -10.48 -20.39
CA ALA A 496 12.70 -10.52 -19.49
C ALA A 496 11.68 -11.57 -19.92
N LEU A 497 11.31 -11.61 -21.20
CA LEU A 497 10.41 -12.61 -21.75
C LEU A 497 10.96 -14.03 -21.55
N SER A 498 12.22 -14.28 -21.88
CA SER A 498 12.84 -15.59 -21.67
C SER A 498 12.87 -16.00 -20.19
N LEU A 499 13.13 -15.06 -19.28
CA LEU A 499 13.09 -15.33 -17.84
C LEU A 499 11.69 -15.70 -17.38
N ALA A 500 10.66 -14.93 -17.77
CA ALA A 500 9.27 -15.19 -17.39
C ALA A 500 8.78 -16.54 -17.93
N CYS A 501 9.02 -16.83 -19.22
CA CYS A 501 8.64 -18.13 -19.80
C CYS A 501 9.33 -19.29 -19.06
N ARG A 502 10.64 -19.19 -18.77
CA ARG A 502 11.35 -20.25 -18.04
C ARG A 502 10.76 -20.52 -16.66
N ARG A 503 10.43 -19.47 -15.88
CA ARG A 503 9.83 -19.65 -14.55
C ARG A 503 8.50 -20.38 -14.63
N VAL A 504 7.65 -19.97 -15.57
CA VAL A 504 6.31 -20.54 -15.76
C VAL A 504 6.39 -21.99 -16.26
N LEU A 505 7.19 -22.25 -17.29
CA LEU A 505 7.33 -23.59 -17.88
C LEU A 505 8.02 -24.59 -16.93
N SER A 506 8.90 -24.10 -16.06
CA SER A 506 9.52 -24.92 -15.00
C SER A 506 8.61 -25.08 -13.78
N ARG A 507 7.43 -24.46 -13.80
CA ARG A 507 6.45 -24.44 -12.69
C ARG A 507 7.07 -24.07 -11.35
N GLU A 508 7.91 -23.03 -11.35
CA GLU A 508 8.54 -22.53 -10.13
C GLU A 508 7.48 -22.15 -9.08
N GLU A 509 7.76 -22.45 -7.81
CA GLU A 509 6.90 -21.99 -6.70
C GLU A 509 6.96 -20.46 -6.57
N GLY A 510 5.84 -19.85 -6.19
CA GLY A 510 5.72 -18.42 -6.02
C GLY A 510 4.29 -17.94 -6.20
N ASN A 511 4.09 -16.63 -6.17
CA ASN A 511 2.85 -15.96 -6.52
C ASN A 511 2.96 -15.23 -7.87
N VAL A 512 1.83 -14.75 -8.39
CA VAL A 512 1.74 -13.96 -9.64
C VAL A 512 2.83 -12.89 -9.73
N TRP A 513 2.98 -12.06 -8.69
CA TRP A 513 3.95 -10.96 -8.66
C TRP A 513 5.41 -11.44 -8.77
N SER A 514 5.74 -12.55 -8.10
CA SER A 514 7.11 -13.08 -8.08
C SER A 514 7.50 -13.83 -9.36
N LEU A 515 6.54 -14.48 -10.01
CA LEU A 515 6.80 -15.38 -11.14
C LEU A 515 6.92 -14.63 -12.47
N THR A 516 5.96 -13.76 -12.78
CA THR A 516 5.90 -13.03 -14.07
C THR A 516 5.92 -11.52 -13.92
N GLY A 517 5.76 -11.03 -12.69
CA GLY A 517 5.61 -9.62 -12.39
C GLY A 517 6.91 -8.79 -12.37
N PRO A 518 6.90 -7.65 -11.63
CA PRO A 518 7.96 -6.65 -11.63
C PRO A 518 9.42 -7.15 -11.44
N PRO A 519 9.72 -8.16 -10.61
CA PRO A 519 11.11 -8.63 -10.43
C PRO A 519 11.79 -9.10 -11.73
N ILE A 520 11.02 -9.56 -12.73
CA ILE A 520 11.57 -10.06 -14.00
C ILE A 520 12.34 -8.98 -14.75
N LEU A 521 11.79 -7.76 -14.84
CA LEU A 521 12.47 -6.64 -15.51
C LEU A 521 13.74 -6.24 -14.76
N ALA A 522 13.69 -6.20 -13.43
CA ALA A 522 14.85 -5.87 -12.61
C ALA A 522 16.01 -6.87 -12.82
N THR A 523 15.68 -8.16 -12.86
CA THR A 523 16.66 -9.22 -13.14
C THR A 523 17.18 -9.13 -14.58
N ALA A 524 16.33 -8.90 -15.57
CA ALA A 524 16.73 -8.79 -16.97
C ALA A 524 17.69 -7.61 -17.23
N VAL A 525 17.35 -6.43 -16.71
CA VAL A 525 18.18 -5.22 -16.84
C VAL A 525 19.54 -5.44 -16.21
N THR A 526 19.59 -5.95 -14.98
CA THR A 526 20.85 -6.10 -14.25
C THR A 526 21.75 -7.19 -14.80
N GLN A 527 21.18 -8.31 -15.28
CA GLN A 527 21.96 -9.33 -16.00
C GLN A 527 22.61 -8.73 -17.24
N LEU A 528 21.86 -7.97 -18.05
CA LEU A 528 22.40 -7.37 -19.25
C LEU A 528 23.41 -6.26 -18.96
N LEU A 529 23.21 -5.44 -17.93
CA LEU A 529 24.20 -4.46 -17.51
C LEU A 529 25.52 -5.11 -17.07
N ALA A 530 25.45 -6.27 -16.42
CA ALA A 530 26.62 -7.02 -16.01
C ALA A 530 27.34 -7.71 -17.20
N GLU A 531 26.59 -8.10 -18.23
CA GLU A 531 27.12 -8.72 -19.46
C GLU A 531 27.62 -7.66 -20.48
N GLN A 532 26.92 -6.53 -20.59
CA GLN A 532 26.97 -5.50 -21.64
C GLN A 532 26.67 -4.11 -21.02
N PRO A 533 27.65 -3.46 -20.34
CA PRO A 533 27.44 -2.21 -19.63
C PRO A 533 26.91 -1.05 -20.51
N GLU A 534 27.20 -1.08 -21.80
CA GLU A 534 26.77 -0.09 -22.80
C GLU A 534 25.24 0.00 -22.95
N ILE A 535 24.49 -1.05 -22.55
CA ILE A 535 23.03 -1.02 -22.62
C ILE A 535 22.42 0.06 -21.71
N ALA A 536 23.16 0.50 -20.68
CA ALA A 536 22.75 1.59 -19.80
C ALA A 536 22.34 2.86 -20.57
N GLY A 537 23.09 3.21 -21.63
CA GLY A 537 22.80 4.40 -22.43
C GLY A 537 21.51 4.32 -23.25
N GLY A 538 20.95 3.12 -23.43
CA GLY A 538 19.68 2.89 -24.11
C GLY A 538 18.47 2.89 -23.17
N VAL A 539 18.67 2.88 -21.85
CA VAL A 539 17.60 2.77 -20.84
C VAL A 539 17.37 4.11 -20.16
N SER A 540 16.15 4.62 -20.25
CA SER A 540 15.65 5.74 -19.46
C SER A 540 14.94 5.22 -18.22
N LEU A 541 15.37 5.62 -17.03
CA LEU A 541 14.80 5.15 -15.77
C LEU A 541 14.09 6.28 -15.03
N HIS A 542 12.77 6.21 -14.91
CA HIS A 542 11.96 7.22 -14.24
C HIS A 542 11.59 6.76 -12.84
N ALA A 543 11.67 7.66 -11.87
CA ALA A 543 11.28 7.37 -10.50
C ALA A 543 9.74 7.34 -10.38
N LYS A 544 9.16 6.33 -9.71
CA LYS A 544 7.70 6.17 -9.60
C LYS A 544 7.03 7.39 -8.95
N SER A 545 7.69 8.03 -7.98
CA SER A 545 7.16 9.27 -7.39
C SER A 545 7.00 10.39 -8.42
N ALA A 546 7.94 10.49 -9.37
CA ALA A 546 7.94 11.48 -10.44
C ALA A 546 6.88 11.21 -11.52
N THR A 547 6.25 10.03 -11.56
CA THR A 547 5.24 9.72 -12.58
C THR A 547 3.82 10.14 -12.21
N ARG A 548 3.57 10.46 -10.94
CA ARG A 548 2.22 10.66 -10.40
C ARG A 548 1.41 11.80 -11.01
N HIS A 549 2.07 12.76 -11.64
CA HIS A 549 1.40 13.89 -12.29
C HIS A 549 0.92 13.57 -13.72
N TRP A 550 1.41 12.48 -14.33
CA TRP A 550 0.99 12.03 -15.66
C TRP A 550 0.40 10.62 -15.68
N LEU A 551 0.55 9.86 -14.59
CA LEU A 551 0.04 8.50 -14.45
C LEU A 551 -0.56 8.29 -13.06
N SER A 552 -1.84 7.94 -13.04
CA SER A 552 -2.53 7.54 -11.80
C SER A 552 -2.73 6.04 -11.74
N THR A 553 -2.34 5.46 -10.61
CA THR A 553 -2.32 4.01 -10.35
C THR A 553 -3.11 3.65 -9.11
N GLY A 554 -3.48 2.37 -8.98
CA GLY A 554 -4.08 1.85 -7.75
C GLY A 554 -5.54 2.21 -7.54
N HIS A 555 -6.28 2.50 -8.60
CA HIS A 555 -7.73 2.76 -8.57
C HIS A 555 -8.50 1.61 -7.91
N ASP A 556 -9.52 1.93 -7.11
CA ASP A 556 -10.38 0.95 -6.42
C ASP A 556 -11.46 0.40 -7.36
N CYS A 557 -11.01 -0.25 -8.44
CA CYS A 557 -11.90 -0.89 -9.40
C CYS A 557 -12.63 -2.08 -8.76
N ALA A 558 -13.87 -2.33 -9.16
CA ALA A 558 -14.75 -3.33 -8.57
C ALA A 558 -14.12 -4.74 -8.50
N TYR A 559 -13.39 -5.14 -9.55
CA TYR A 559 -12.72 -6.45 -9.63
C TYR A 559 -11.66 -6.66 -8.53
N LYS A 560 -11.11 -5.58 -7.95
CA LYS A 560 -10.12 -5.70 -6.87
C LYS A 560 -10.71 -6.20 -5.55
N ARG A 561 -12.03 -6.22 -5.44
CA ARG A 561 -12.78 -6.59 -4.23
C ARG A 561 -13.24 -8.06 -4.23
N ASP A 562 -13.05 -8.79 -5.34
CA ASP A 562 -13.41 -10.20 -5.47
C ASP A 562 -12.18 -11.10 -5.73
N GLU A 563 -12.41 -12.38 -6.02
CA GLU A 563 -11.37 -13.39 -6.24
C GLU A 563 -10.46 -13.12 -7.46
N SER A 564 -10.85 -12.22 -8.37
CA SER A 564 -10.08 -11.89 -9.59
C SER A 564 -8.83 -11.04 -9.31
N ASN A 565 -8.73 -10.45 -8.12
CA ASN A 565 -7.52 -9.73 -7.71
C ASN A 565 -6.35 -10.70 -7.55
N TRP A 566 -5.25 -10.45 -8.25
CA TRP A 566 -4.04 -11.29 -8.18
C TRP A 566 -3.49 -11.45 -6.76
N LYS A 567 -3.77 -10.51 -5.85
CA LYS A 567 -3.35 -10.61 -4.45
C LYS A 567 -4.06 -11.75 -3.70
N ASN A 568 -5.19 -12.23 -4.22
CA ASN A 568 -5.94 -13.34 -3.66
C ASN A 568 -5.48 -14.70 -4.21
N ALA A 569 -4.72 -14.72 -5.32
CA ALA A 569 -4.13 -15.92 -5.90
C ALA A 569 -2.91 -16.38 -5.07
N THR A 570 -3.16 -17.29 -4.13
CA THR A 570 -2.17 -17.71 -3.12
C THR A 570 -1.84 -19.21 -3.16
N ARG A 571 -2.60 -20.01 -3.92
CA ARG A 571 -2.42 -21.45 -4.06
C ARG A 571 -1.73 -21.80 -5.39
N PRO A 572 -1.02 -22.94 -5.48
CA PRO A 572 -0.40 -23.40 -6.73
C PRO A 572 -1.39 -23.53 -7.91
N ASP A 573 -2.61 -23.95 -7.64
CA ASP A 573 -3.66 -24.09 -8.66
C ASP A 573 -4.21 -22.73 -9.14
N ASP A 574 -4.01 -21.66 -8.35
CA ASP A 574 -4.40 -20.30 -8.73
C ASP A 574 -3.42 -19.70 -9.77
N VAL A 575 -2.17 -20.18 -9.78
CA VAL A 575 -1.10 -19.66 -10.65
C VAL A 575 -0.87 -20.51 -11.91
N TYR A 576 -1.04 -21.83 -11.82
CA TYR A 576 -0.82 -22.73 -12.94
C TYR A 576 -2.05 -23.53 -13.31
N ARG A 577 -2.34 -23.62 -14.61
CA ARG A 577 -3.33 -24.58 -15.09
C ARG A 577 -2.83 -26.01 -14.84
N ALA A 578 -3.80 -26.91 -14.61
CA ALA A 578 -3.51 -28.34 -14.54
C ALA A 578 -2.85 -28.80 -15.85
N PRO A 579 -1.84 -29.68 -15.79
CA PRO A 579 -1.25 -30.22 -17.02
C PRO A 579 -2.33 -30.91 -17.86
N PRO A 580 -2.26 -30.83 -19.19
CA PRO A 580 -3.15 -31.60 -20.05
C PRO A 580 -3.01 -33.08 -19.70
N ARG A 581 -4.15 -33.76 -19.48
CA ARG A 581 -4.21 -35.19 -19.15
C ARG A 581 -3.82 -36.07 -20.32
#